data_AF-A0A919X4B2-F1
#
_entry.id   AF-A0A919X4B2-F1
#
_cell.length_a   1.000
_cell.length_b   1.000
_cell.length_c   1.000
_cell.angle_alpha   90.00
_cell.angle_beta   90.00
_cell.angle_gamma   90.00
#
_symmetry.space_group_name_H-M   'P 1'
#
loop_
_entity.id
_entity.type
_entity.pdbx_description
1 polymer ?
#
loop_
_entity_poly.entity_id
_entity_poly.type
_entity_poly.pdbx_seq_one_letter_code
_entity_poly.pdbx_strand_id
1 'polypeptide(L)'
;METFKQTNSITMTLNKVDFQLQEEHNFNWLKHLGNVFCVFDQQDSGNISFGVEQDGQKYFVKYAGAKPIDFNGNPEGAIERLKKALPVYQSLEHPHLIKLLDYFSTENGYEVNVYILIGRLVV
;
A
#
# COMPACT_ATOMS: atom_id res chain seq x y z
N MET A 1 -10.36 -27.54 17.33
CA MET A 1 -9.29 -27.83 16.36
C MET A 1 -9.15 -26.59 15.50
N GLU A 2 -8.17 -25.74 15.80
CA GLU A 2 -7.86 -24.60 14.95
C GLU A 2 -7.07 -25.11 13.75
N THR A 3 -7.68 -25.02 12.57
CA THR A 3 -7.02 -25.33 11.32
C THR A 3 -6.04 -24.19 11.05
N PHE A 4 -4.76 -24.39 11.38
CA PHE A 4 -3.69 -23.51 10.90
C PHE A 4 -3.71 -23.56 9.37
N LYS A 5 -4.34 -22.57 8.73
CA LYS A 5 -4.14 -22.33 7.30
C LYS A 5 -2.68 -21.97 7.15
N GLN A 6 -1.91 -22.86 6.55
CA GLN A 6 -0.58 -22.56 6.08
C GLN A 6 -0.73 -21.49 4.99
N THR A 7 -0.60 -20.23 5.36
CA THR A 7 -0.47 -19.12 4.42
C THR A 7 0.89 -19.30 3.77
N ASN A 8 0.90 -19.76 2.52
CA ASN A 8 2.10 -19.68 1.70
C ASN A 8 2.45 -18.19 1.60
N SER A 9 3.50 -17.78 2.30
CA SER A 9 4.03 -16.42 2.28
C SER A 9 5.20 -16.35 1.30
N ILE A 10 5.20 -15.34 0.42
CA ILE A 10 6.33 -15.00 -0.43
C ILE A 10 7.02 -13.81 0.18
N THR A 11 8.34 -13.91 0.37
CA THR A 11 9.17 -12.77 0.76
C THR A 11 9.55 -11.98 -0.48
N MET A 12 9.28 -10.68 -0.45
CA MET A 12 9.70 -9.72 -1.46
C MET A 12 10.66 -8.72 -0.84
N THR A 13 11.59 -8.22 -1.65
CA THR A 13 12.53 -7.17 -1.24
C THR A 13 12.35 -5.96 -2.14
N LEU A 14 12.12 -4.80 -1.53
CA LEU A 14 12.17 -3.50 -2.20
C LEU A 14 13.27 -2.66 -1.57
N ASN A 15 14.19 -2.17 -2.38
CA ASN A 15 15.42 -1.51 -1.93
C ASN A 15 16.20 -2.39 -0.93
N LYS A 16 16.10 -2.10 0.37
CA LYS A 16 16.74 -2.85 1.47
C LYS A 16 15.73 -3.35 2.52
N VAL A 17 14.45 -3.36 2.16
CA VAL A 17 13.35 -3.72 3.05
C VAL A 17 12.70 -4.99 2.55
N ASP A 18 12.70 -6.00 3.42
CA ASP A 18 12.02 -7.27 3.19
C ASP A 18 10.61 -7.20 3.79
N PHE A 19 9.64 -7.79 3.09
CA PHE A 19 8.25 -7.88 3.52
C PHE A 19 7.59 -9.11 2.90
N GLN A 20 6.42 -9.48 3.40
CA GLN A 20 5.73 -10.71 3.03
C GLN A 20 4.37 -10.44 2.39
N LEU A 21 4.03 -11.22 1.35
CA LEU A 21 2.73 -11.23 0.70
C LEU A 21 2.25 -12.66 0.47
N GLN A 22 0.96 -12.83 0.18
CA GLN A 22 0.40 -14.14 -0.17
C GLN A 22 0.72 -14.56 -1.61
N GLU A 23 1.03 -13.62 -2.48
CA GLU A 23 1.38 -13.85 -3.90
C GLU A 23 2.38 -12.81 -4.41
N GLU A 24 3.06 -13.12 -5.51
CA GLU A 24 3.99 -12.18 -6.15
C GLU A 24 3.24 -10.98 -6.67
N HIS A 25 3.83 -9.79 -6.52
CA HIS A 25 3.18 -8.55 -6.91
C HIS A 25 4.17 -7.55 -7.51
N ASN A 26 3.79 -6.88 -8.60
CA ASN A 26 4.68 -5.92 -9.26
C ASN A 26 4.60 -4.54 -8.60
N PHE A 27 5.71 -4.11 -7.98
CA PHE A 27 5.85 -2.81 -7.33
C PHE A 27 6.79 -1.84 -8.08
N ASN A 28 7.07 -2.05 -9.37
CA ASN A 28 7.96 -1.17 -10.13
C ASN A 28 7.50 0.30 -10.13
N TRP A 29 6.19 0.55 -9.99
CA TRP A 29 5.64 1.91 -9.89
C TRP A 29 6.19 2.71 -8.70
N LEU A 30 6.60 2.05 -7.60
CA LEU A 30 7.20 2.73 -6.44
C LEU A 30 8.54 3.39 -6.77
N LYS A 31 9.27 2.90 -7.78
CA LYS A 31 10.56 3.46 -8.20
C LYS A 31 10.45 4.91 -8.65
N HIS A 32 9.27 5.32 -9.14
CA HIS A 32 9.01 6.70 -9.54
C HIS A 32 8.73 7.63 -8.36
N LEU A 33 8.41 7.08 -7.18
CA LEU A 33 8.09 7.84 -5.96
C LEU A 33 9.29 8.00 -5.02
N GLY A 34 10.37 7.22 -5.22
CA GLY A 34 11.57 7.26 -4.39
C GLY A 34 12.02 5.89 -3.88
N ASN A 35 12.81 5.91 -2.82
CA ASN A 35 13.34 4.70 -2.19
C ASN A 35 12.46 4.28 -1.02
N VAL A 36 12.04 3.01 -1.01
CA VAL A 36 11.31 2.43 0.11
C VAL A 36 12.27 2.22 1.28
N PHE A 37 11.91 2.74 2.45
CA PHE A 37 12.67 2.57 3.70
C PHE A 37 11.88 1.82 4.79
N CYS A 38 10.56 1.64 4.61
CA CYS A 38 9.70 0.92 5.53
C CYS A 38 8.47 0.35 4.79
N VAL A 39 7.99 -0.82 5.21
CA VAL A 39 6.80 -1.47 4.67
C VAL A 39 5.89 -1.91 5.83
N PHE A 40 4.59 -1.71 5.67
CA PHE A 40 3.54 -2.17 6.58
C PHE A 40 2.65 -3.18 5.85
N ASP A 41 3.00 -4.46 5.98
CA ASP A 41 2.52 -5.60 5.18
C ASP A 41 1.58 -6.57 5.94
N GLN A 42 1.45 -6.41 7.26
CA GLN A 42 0.56 -7.22 8.12
C GLN A 42 -0.79 -6.52 8.31
N GLN A 43 -1.53 -6.32 7.22
CA GLN A 43 -2.76 -5.51 7.21
C GLN A 43 -3.96 -6.34 6.74
N ASP A 44 -4.95 -6.49 7.61
CA ASP A 44 -6.22 -7.19 7.34
C ASP A 44 -7.14 -6.43 6.37
N SER A 45 -6.90 -5.13 6.19
CA SER A 45 -7.71 -4.28 5.32
C SER A 45 -7.46 -4.53 3.83
N GLY A 46 -6.44 -5.30 3.44
CA GLY A 46 -6.03 -5.50 2.05
C GLY A 46 -5.27 -4.32 1.45
N ASN A 47 -4.87 -3.36 2.28
CA ASN A 47 -3.91 -2.32 1.89
C ASN A 47 -2.52 -2.71 2.39
N ILE A 48 -1.49 -2.50 1.60
CA ILE A 48 -0.10 -2.45 2.07
C ILE A 48 0.34 -0.98 2.06
N SER A 49 1.16 -0.57 3.02
CA SER A 49 1.65 0.80 3.08
C SER A 49 3.17 0.86 3.06
N PHE A 50 3.71 1.95 2.53
CA PHE A 50 5.15 2.15 2.34
C PHE A 50 5.57 3.50 2.91
N GLY A 51 6.69 3.52 3.63
CA GLY A 51 7.49 4.72 3.83
C GLY A 51 8.45 4.88 2.65
N VAL A 52 8.31 5.97 1.91
CA VAL A 52 9.13 6.28 0.73
C VAL A 52 9.91 7.58 0.97
N GLU A 53 11.18 7.60 0.63
CA GLU A 53 12.03 8.79 0.69
C GLU A 53 12.49 9.22 -0.71
N GLN A 54 12.30 10.49 -1.02
CA GLN A 54 12.80 11.13 -2.23
C GLN A 54 13.31 12.54 -1.88
N ASP A 55 14.55 12.84 -2.26
CA ASP A 55 15.20 14.14 -2.07
C ASP A 55 15.13 14.66 -0.61
N GLY A 56 15.33 13.76 0.35
CA GLY A 56 15.29 14.06 1.79
C GLY A 56 13.88 14.31 2.35
N GLN A 57 12.83 14.14 1.55
CA GLN A 57 11.43 14.20 1.98
C GLN A 57 10.86 12.80 2.13
N LYS A 58 10.06 12.60 3.18
CA LYS A 58 9.41 11.33 3.50
C LYS A 58 7.92 11.36 3.22
N TYR A 59 7.47 10.31 2.53
CA TYR A 59 6.11 10.10 2.10
C TYR A 59 5.57 8.80 2.66
N PHE A 60 4.29 8.81 3.02
CA PHE A 60 3.51 7.62 3.30
C PHE A 60 2.68 7.30 2.07
N VAL A 61 2.83 6.08 1.55
CA VAL A 61 2.11 5.60 0.38
C VAL A 61 1.21 4.46 0.82
N LYS A 62 -0.10 4.60 0.64
CA LYS A 62 -1.09 3.54 0.91
C LYS A 62 -1.57 2.95 -0.40
N TYR A 63 -1.54 1.62 -0.51
CA TYR A 63 -1.76 0.89 -1.76
C TYR A 63 -2.77 -0.23 -1.59
N ALA A 64 -3.78 -0.28 -2.47
CA ALA A 64 -4.71 -1.40 -2.58
C ALA A 64 -4.56 -2.09 -3.94
N GLY A 65 -4.26 -3.39 -3.95
CA GLY A 65 -4.00 -4.15 -5.17
C GLY A 65 -3.21 -5.45 -4.96
N ALA A 66 -2.47 -5.53 -3.85
CA ALA A 66 -1.73 -6.71 -3.43
C ALA A 66 -2.53 -7.53 -2.40
N LYS A 67 -1.99 -8.70 -2.01
CA LYS A 67 -2.53 -9.53 -0.92
C LYS A 67 -1.56 -9.61 0.27
N PRO A 68 -1.67 -8.68 1.24
CA PRO A 68 -1.02 -8.77 2.55
C PRO A 68 -1.26 -10.11 3.24
N ILE A 69 -0.34 -10.56 4.10
CA ILE A 69 -0.44 -11.88 4.76
C ILE A 69 -1.76 -12.07 5.51
N ASP A 70 -2.21 -11.04 6.22
CA ASP A 70 -3.44 -11.11 7.03
C ASP A 70 -4.73 -10.80 6.25
N PHE A 71 -4.64 -10.58 4.93
CA PHE A 71 -5.79 -10.22 4.11
C PHE A 71 -6.50 -11.45 3.54
N ASN A 72 -7.72 -11.72 4.01
CA ASN A 72 -8.55 -12.83 3.51
C ASN A 72 -9.58 -12.43 2.44
N GLY A 73 -9.56 -11.17 2.00
CA GLY A 73 -10.54 -10.62 1.07
C GLY A 73 -10.05 -10.60 -0.38
N ASN A 74 -10.84 -9.94 -1.23
CA ASN A 74 -10.53 -9.76 -2.64
C ASN A 74 -9.87 -8.38 -2.90
N PRO A 75 -8.74 -8.29 -3.64
CA PRO A 75 -8.07 -7.02 -3.93
C PRO A 75 -8.99 -5.93 -4.51
N GLU A 76 -9.92 -6.26 -5.41
CA GLU A 76 -10.89 -5.31 -5.98
C GLU A 76 -11.78 -4.69 -4.89
N GLY A 77 -12.13 -5.47 -3.87
CA GLY A 77 -12.86 -4.97 -2.71
C GLY A 77 -12.02 -4.03 -1.84
N ALA A 78 -10.69 -4.22 -1.77
CA ALA A 78 -9.77 -3.30 -1.10
C ALA A 78 -9.61 -2.00 -1.88
N ILE A 79 -9.47 -2.10 -3.20
CA ILE A 79 -9.43 -0.97 -4.13
C ILE A 79 -10.67 -0.07 -3.95
N GLU A 80 -11.87 -0.64 -4.03
CA GLU A 80 -13.10 0.14 -3.94
C GLU A 80 -13.27 0.82 -2.57
N ARG A 81 -12.81 0.16 -1.49
CA ARG A 81 -12.77 0.78 -0.16
C ARG A 81 -11.76 1.92 -0.08
N LEU A 82 -10.58 1.77 -0.69
CA LEU A 82 -9.58 2.83 -0.70
C LEU A 82 -10.06 4.05 -1.51
N LYS A 83 -10.71 3.83 -2.65
CA LYS A 83 -11.38 4.89 -3.42
C LYS A 83 -12.46 5.59 -2.61
N LYS A 84 -13.32 4.84 -1.91
CA LYS A 84 -14.37 5.42 -1.04
C LYS A 84 -13.80 6.25 0.11
N ALA A 85 -12.55 6.01 0.53
CA ALA A 85 -11.88 6.82 1.55
C ALA A 85 -11.33 8.14 1.00
N LEU A 86 -11.14 8.30 -0.32
CA LEU A 86 -10.61 9.53 -0.92
C LEU A 86 -11.31 10.81 -0.48
N PRO A 87 -12.66 10.92 -0.50
CA PRO A 87 -13.31 12.17 -0.15
C PRO A 87 -13.03 12.56 1.30
N VAL A 88 -12.85 11.57 2.18
CA VAL A 88 -12.45 11.79 3.57
C VAL A 88 -11.04 12.42 3.60
N TYR A 89 -10.05 11.80 2.94
CA TYR A 89 -8.70 12.37 2.88
C TYR A 89 -8.64 13.75 2.22
N GLN A 90 -9.46 14.01 1.21
CA GLN A 90 -9.57 15.34 0.57
C GLN A 90 -10.20 16.39 1.50
N SER A 91 -11.16 15.98 2.34
CA SER A 91 -11.82 16.88 3.30
C SER A 91 -10.98 17.17 4.55
N LEU A 92 -10.01 16.30 4.86
CA LEU A 92 -9.15 16.43 6.03
C LEU A 92 -8.00 17.41 5.73
N GLU A 93 -8.25 18.69 6.00
CA GLU A 93 -7.22 19.72 5.96
C GLU A 93 -6.96 20.23 7.39
N HIS A 94 -5.91 19.72 8.03
CA HIS A 94 -5.49 20.15 9.36
C HIS A 94 -3.97 20.06 9.51
N PRO A 95 -3.29 21.05 10.14
CA PRO A 95 -1.82 21.06 10.26
C PRO A 95 -1.21 19.85 10.96
N HIS A 96 -1.98 19.17 11.80
CA HIS A 96 -1.55 18.00 12.57
C HIS A 96 -2.02 16.66 11.98
N LEU A 97 -2.67 16.67 10.81
CA LEU A 97 -3.06 15.46 10.10
C LEU A 97 -2.19 15.26 8.86
N ILE A 98 -2.08 14.01 8.43
CA ILE A 98 -1.44 13.69 7.16
C ILE A 98 -2.15 14.43 6.03
N LYS A 99 -1.39 15.19 5.24
CA LYS A 99 -1.90 15.87 4.04
C LYS A 99 -1.84 14.91 2.86
N LEU A 100 -2.98 14.69 2.21
CA LEU A 100 -3.03 14.03 0.91
C LEU A 100 -2.29 14.90 -0.12
N LEU A 101 -1.29 14.32 -0.79
CA LEU A 101 -0.51 14.98 -1.82
C LEU A 101 -0.97 14.60 -3.22
N ASP A 102 -1.22 13.30 -3.43
CA ASP A 102 -1.61 12.77 -4.74
C ASP A 102 -2.34 11.43 -4.59
N TYR A 103 -3.02 11.03 -5.66
CA TYR A 103 -3.62 9.73 -5.81
C TYR A 103 -3.65 9.31 -7.29
N PHE A 104 -3.44 8.03 -7.55
CA PHE A 104 -3.49 7.50 -8.91
C PHE A 104 -3.74 5.99 -8.92
N SER A 105 -4.09 5.50 -10.10
CA SER A 105 -4.14 4.07 -10.39
C SER A 105 -2.87 3.62 -11.12
N THR A 106 -2.45 2.38 -10.86
CA THR A 106 -1.34 1.74 -11.62
C THR A 106 -1.91 0.74 -12.62
N GLU A 107 -1.29 0.65 -13.79
CA GLU A 107 -1.61 -0.38 -14.79
C GLU A 107 -0.78 -1.64 -14.56
N ASN A 108 -1.35 -2.83 -14.82
CA ASN A 108 -0.69 -4.00 -15.43
C ASN A 108 -1.64 -5.22 -15.45
N GLY A 109 -2.11 -5.64 -16.64
CA GLY A 109 -2.55 -7.01 -17.05
C GLY A 109 -3.48 -7.85 -16.15
N TYR A 110 -4.54 -8.44 -16.73
CA TYR A 110 -5.68 -9.06 -16.02
C TYR A 110 -6.23 -8.11 -14.94
N GLU A 111 -7.04 -7.16 -15.40
CA GLU A 111 -7.77 -6.09 -14.70
C GLU A 111 -7.85 -6.17 -13.16
N VAL A 112 -6.78 -5.75 -12.47
CA VAL A 112 -6.85 -5.31 -11.06
C VAL A 112 -6.59 -3.80 -11.03
N ASN A 113 -7.65 -2.99 -10.93
CA ASN A 113 -7.56 -1.52 -10.90
C ASN A 113 -7.01 -1.03 -9.56
N VAL A 114 -5.71 -0.99 -9.41
CA VAL A 114 -5.04 -0.62 -8.16
C VAL A 114 -5.23 0.86 -7.81
N TYR A 115 -5.22 1.21 -6.52
CA TYR A 115 -5.33 2.61 -6.07
C TYR A 115 -4.26 3.00 -5.04
N ILE A 116 -3.74 4.21 -5.16
CA ILE A 116 -2.67 4.76 -4.29
C ILE A 116 -3.10 6.08 -3.66
N LEU A 117 -2.77 6.27 -2.37
CA LEU A 117 -2.78 7.57 -1.70
C LEU A 117 -1.36 7.90 -1.24
N ILE A 118 -0.88 9.10 -1.56
CA ILE A 118 0.40 9.61 -1.07
C ILE A 118 0.11 10.72 -0.08
N GLY A 119 0.75 10.67 1.09
CA GLY A 119 0.72 11.78 2.05
C GLY A 119 2.08 12.06 2.66
N ARG A 120 2.26 13.26 3.22
CA ARG A 120 3.51 13.65 3.87
C ARG A 120 3.59 13.08 5.28
N LEU A 121 4.67 12.38 5.60
CA LEU A 121 4.99 12.00 6.98
C LEU A 121 5.54 13.24 7.69
N VAL A 122 4.81 13.74 8.68
CA VAL A 122 5.36 14.69 9.66
C VAL A 122 5.84 13.83 10.82
N VAL A 123 7.15 13.58 10.87
CA VAL A 123 7.84 12.90 11.98
C VAL A 123 8.72 13.91 12.71
#